data_AF-A0A397B488-F1
#
_entry.id   AF-A0A397B488-F1
#
_cell.length_a   1.000
_cell.length_b   1.000
_cell.length_c   1.000
_cell.angle_alpha   90.00
_cell.angle_beta   90.00
_cell.angle_gamma   90.00
#
_symmetry.space_group_name_H-M   'P 1'
#
loop_
_entity.id
_entity.type
_entity.pdbx_description
1 polymer ?
#
loop_
_entity_poly.entity_id
_entity_poly.type
_entity_poly.pdbx_seq_one_letter_code
_entity_poly.pdbx_strand_id
1 'polypeptide(L)'
;MGTATTLDFAAEENIANWVCQLRADGVPVSRLLLSCKALEIAKDIGLSAAQFKASLSWVAGFFRRWGMSMRAKTRSGQSNLEEGEAALDEFASNVKTIIERHGIEDIYNADQTGINYEYLPKETINSKGSKTVWIKCAGHEKDRMTAMVLADSKGTKYPLFLVLKSQQSKIKEVVQDNLTNRNGFGRQVWQDIEELHERHPSRIFGNPTAWWNSTISIAFLTYHFGHRQGQNVTKVLLLWDDFSAHFTDDVVAYADKVNVVLAKIPPTFTWICQPADVAWMKPLKAYLRRQWVNHLRNEIDNSKDSQGTFKLRPPDRFELVEWVNDAWDSLSKKTIVSGFAKCKIIEATHPQTTEHVEGHHGHDHDGHDQHGNDNHPNG
;
A
#
# COMPACT_ATOMS: atom_id res chain seq x y z
N MET A 1 49.67 13.87 24.35
CA MET A 1 49.32 12.47 24.64
C MET A 1 47.82 12.35 24.68
N GLY A 2 47.19 11.76 23.66
CA GLY A 2 45.74 11.56 23.63
C GLY A 2 45.39 10.30 24.40
N THR A 3 44.78 10.44 25.57
CA THR A 3 44.21 9.30 26.30
C THR A 3 43.13 8.64 25.44
N ALA A 4 43.28 7.34 25.19
CA ALA A 4 42.38 6.57 24.35
C ALA A 4 40.94 6.69 24.89
N THR A 5 40.03 7.18 24.04
CA THR A 5 38.62 7.45 24.34
C THR A 5 37.73 6.26 24.00
N THR A 6 38.28 5.04 24.04
CA THR A 6 37.66 3.83 23.52
C THR A 6 37.65 2.74 24.59
N LEU A 7 36.52 2.05 24.69
CA LEU A 7 36.43 0.77 25.39
C LEU A 7 37.36 -0.25 24.72
N ASP A 8 37.81 -1.25 25.47
CA ASP A 8 38.54 -2.36 24.88
C ASP A 8 37.63 -3.20 23.98
N PHE A 9 38.26 -4.07 23.18
CA PHE A 9 37.53 -4.87 22.20
C PHE A 9 36.47 -5.78 22.86
N ALA A 10 36.80 -6.40 24.00
CA ALA A 10 35.90 -7.32 24.70
C ALA A 10 34.66 -6.61 25.26
N ALA A 11 34.83 -5.41 25.82
CA ALA A 11 33.73 -4.57 26.28
C ALA A 11 32.84 -4.11 25.10
N GLU A 12 33.43 -3.74 23.96
CA GLU A 12 32.63 -3.39 22.78
C GLU A 12 31.91 -4.60 22.16
N GLU A 13 32.53 -5.78 22.17
CA GLU A 13 31.91 -7.02 21.69
C GLU A 13 30.69 -7.40 22.53
N ASN A 14 30.76 -7.23 23.85
CA ASN A 14 29.64 -7.45 24.74
C ASN A 14 28.45 -6.53 24.37
N ILE A 15 28.74 -5.25 24.13
CA ILE A 15 27.72 -4.28 23.68
C ILE A 15 27.13 -4.72 22.34
N ALA A 16 27.96 -5.14 21.39
CA ALA A 16 27.50 -5.56 20.06
C ALA A 16 26.57 -6.78 20.14
N ASN A 17 26.93 -7.81 20.93
CA ASN A 17 26.10 -8.99 21.15
C ASN A 17 24.78 -8.65 21.83
N TRP A 18 24.81 -7.77 22.83
CA TRP A 18 23.59 -7.28 23.49
C TRP A 18 22.67 -6.52 22.52
N VAL A 19 23.23 -5.68 21.64
CA VAL A 19 22.46 -5.03 20.58
C VAL A 19 21.84 -6.07 19.65
N CYS A 20 22.61 -7.07 19.20
CA CYS A 20 22.10 -8.13 18.33
C CYS A 20 20.95 -8.91 18.96
N GLN A 21 21.05 -9.27 20.24
CA GLN A 21 19.99 -9.96 20.99
C GLN A 21 18.72 -9.11 21.07
N LEU A 22 18.82 -7.85 21.51
CA LEU A 22 17.67 -6.95 21.54
C LEU A 22 17.05 -6.74 20.16
N ARG A 23 17.87 -6.69 19.10
CA ARG A 23 17.38 -6.55 17.73
C ARG A 23 16.75 -7.84 17.19
N ALA A 24 17.19 -9.02 17.62
CA ALA A 24 16.54 -10.30 17.34
C ALA A 24 15.12 -10.32 17.94
N ASP A 25 14.96 -9.81 19.16
CA ASP A 25 13.66 -9.68 19.85
C ASP A 25 12.85 -8.44 19.40
N GLY A 26 13.31 -7.72 18.36
CA GLY A 26 12.64 -6.55 17.82
C GLY A 26 12.74 -5.27 18.68
N VAL A 27 13.35 -5.32 19.85
CA VAL A 27 13.49 -4.21 20.81
C VAL A 27 14.31 -3.06 20.20
N PRO A 28 13.80 -1.81 20.19
CA PRO A 28 14.49 -0.70 19.56
C PRO A 28 15.74 -0.29 20.35
N VAL A 29 16.90 -0.31 19.69
CA VAL A 29 18.15 0.22 20.24
C VAL A 29 18.42 1.60 19.65
N SER A 30 18.24 2.65 20.46
CA SER A 30 18.56 4.03 20.09
C SER A 30 20.02 4.36 20.38
N ARG A 31 20.54 5.46 19.80
CA ARG A 31 21.88 5.97 20.14
C ARG A 31 22.03 6.24 21.63
N LEU A 32 20.99 6.77 22.27
CA LEU A 32 20.99 7.05 23.70
C LEU A 32 21.06 5.75 24.51
N LEU A 33 20.25 4.75 24.16
CA LEU A 33 20.25 3.47 24.84
C LEU A 33 21.61 2.76 24.71
N LEU A 34 22.22 2.80 23.52
CA LEU A 34 23.58 2.32 23.28
C LEU A 34 24.61 3.07 24.15
N SER A 35 24.52 4.40 24.22
CA SER A 35 25.40 5.21 25.06
C SER A 35 25.25 4.89 26.54
N CYS A 36 24.03 4.66 27.03
CA CYS A 36 23.79 4.24 28.42
C CYS A 36 24.45 2.90 28.71
N LYS A 37 24.23 1.89 27.85
CA LYS A 37 24.84 0.57 28.02
C LYS A 37 26.37 0.62 27.99
N ALA A 38 26.94 1.46 27.13
CA ALA A 38 28.38 1.67 27.06
C ALA A 38 28.95 2.31 28.33
N LEU A 39 28.22 3.25 28.95
CA LEU A 39 28.63 3.87 30.22
C LEU A 39 28.50 2.91 31.40
N GLU A 40 27.49 2.04 31.41
CA GLU A 40 27.35 0.97 32.39
C GLU A 40 28.56 0.04 32.34
N ILE A 41 28.88 -0.49 31.15
CA ILE A 41 30.02 -1.40 30.99
C ILE A 41 31.34 -0.69 31.30
N ALA A 42 31.50 0.58 30.92
CA ALA A 42 32.67 1.38 31.28
C ALA A 42 32.86 1.48 32.79
N LYS A 43 31.76 1.67 33.54
CA LYS A 43 31.78 1.71 35.00
C LYS A 43 32.14 0.35 35.60
N ASP A 44 31.59 -0.72 35.05
CA ASP A 44 31.83 -2.09 35.53
C ASP A 44 33.29 -2.52 35.35
N ILE A 45 33.96 -2.05 34.29
CA ILE A 45 35.40 -2.26 34.07
C ILE A 45 36.28 -1.19 34.75
N GLY A 46 35.71 -0.34 35.60
CA GLY A 46 36.46 0.60 36.45
C GLY A 46 36.87 1.92 35.79
N LEU A 47 36.30 2.30 34.64
CA LEU A 47 36.58 3.57 33.99
C LEU A 47 35.76 4.72 34.59
N SER A 48 36.43 5.84 34.84
CA SER A 48 35.79 7.08 35.26
C SER A 48 35.17 7.85 34.09
N ALA A 49 34.23 8.76 34.40
CA ALA A 49 33.60 9.65 33.41
C ALA A 49 34.58 10.60 32.69
N ALA A 50 35.80 10.76 33.22
CA ALA A 50 36.87 11.49 32.57
C ALA A 50 37.62 10.63 31.53
N GLN A 51 37.67 9.31 31.73
CA GLN A 51 38.39 8.36 30.87
C GLN A 51 37.55 7.86 29.70
N PHE A 52 36.25 7.62 29.91
CA PHE A 52 35.35 7.22 28.84
C PHE A 52 34.12 8.12 28.75
N LYS A 53 33.81 8.52 27.51
CA LYS A 53 32.59 9.24 27.17
C LYS A 53 31.94 8.50 26.02
N ALA A 54 30.69 8.07 26.21
CA ALA A 54 29.83 7.52 25.15
C ALA A 54 29.33 8.63 24.20
N SER A 55 30.28 9.39 23.66
CA SER A 55 30.12 10.52 22.78
C SER A 55 29.56 10.10 21.41
N LEU A 56 28.99 11.05 20.67
CA LEU A 56 28.52 10.81 19.31
C LEU A 56 29.63 10.28 18.38
N SER A 57 30.87 10.73 18.57
CA SER A 57 32.04 10.22 17.85
C SER A 57 32.34 8.77 18.19
N TRP A 58 32.21 8.39 19.47
CA TRP A 58 32.38 6.99 19.88
C TRP A 58 31.27 6.11 19.28
N VAL A 59 30.00 6.53 19.36
CA VAL A 59 28.85 5.82 18.77
C VAL A 59 29.02 5.61 17.26
N ALA A 60 29.46 6.64 16.54
CA ALA A 60 29.75 6.51 15.10
C ALA A 60 30.91 5.53 14.82
N GLY A 61 31.94 5.55 15.66
CA GLY A 61 33.05 4.59 15.58
C GLY A 61 32.62 3.15 15.86
N PHE A 62 31.78 2.94 16.87
CA PHE A 62 31.21 1.64 17.23
C PHE A 62 30.42 1.04 16.06
N PHE A 63 29.51 1.82 15.46
CA PHE A 63 28.78 1.40 14.27
C PHE A 63 29.69 0.97 13.11
N ARG A 64 30.76 1.72 12.86
CA ARG A 64 31.72 1.37 11.81
C ARG A 64 32.47 0.08 12.12
N ARG A 65 32.89 -0.14 13.38
CA ARG A 65 33.64 -1.34 13.78
C ARG A 65 32.78 -2.61 13.74
N TRP A 66 31.51 -2.51 14.12
CA TRP A 66 30.60 -3.65 14.24
C TRP A 66 29.63 -3.79 13.06
N GLY A 67 29.81 -3.03 11.97
CA GLY A 67 28.97 -3.12 10.78
C GLY A 67 27.50 -2.74 11.02
N MET A 68 27.23 -1.88 12.00
CA MET A 68 25.88 -1.49 12.40
C MET A 68 25.49 -0.12 11.82
N SER A 69 24.19 0.12 11.66
CA SER A 69 23.68 1.42 11.22
C SER A 69 22.33 1.72 11.86
N MET A 70 22.01 3.01 12.03
CA MET A 70 20.64 3.39 12.37
C MET A 70 19.74 3.03 11.19
N ARG A 71 18.66 2.30 11.47
CA ARG A 71 17.64 1.97 10.48
C ARG A 71 16.36 2.70 10.81
N ALA A 72 15.73 3.25 9.77
CA ALA A 72 14.39 3.79 9.92
C ALA A 72 13.44 2.65 10.27
N LYS A 73 12.52 2.91 11.21
CA LYS A 73 11.43 2.00 11.54
C LYS A 73 10.62 1.70 10.28
N THR A 74 10.58 0.44 9.87
CA THR A 74 9.75 0.00 8.73
C THR A 74 8.37 -0.48 9.18
N ARG A 75 8.23 -1.02 10.40
CA ARG A 75 6.98 -1.57 10.98
C ARG A 75 6.91 -1.39 12.50
N SER A 76 5.71 -1.42 13.08
CA SER A 76 5.49 -1.62 14.53
C SER A 76 4.37 -2.62 14.74
N GLY A 77 4.64 -3.63 15.56
CA GLY A 77 3.71 -4.62 16.08
C GLY A 77 4.38 -5.32 17.26
N GLN A 78 3.58 -5.99 18.10
CA GLN A 78 4.10 -6.84 19.17
C GLN A 78 4.59 -8.21 18.64
N SER A 79 4.15 -8.61 17.45
CA SER A 79 4.49 -9.89 16.83
C SER A 79 5.80 -9.84 16.04
N ASN A 80 6.57 -10.93 16.13
CA ASN A 80 7.81 -11.11 15.37
C ASN A 80 7.52 -11.68 13.95
N LEU A 81 8.57 -11.87 13.14
CA LEU A 81 8.43 -12.35 11.75
C LEU A 81 7.89 -13.79 11.68
N GLU A 82 8.35 -14.66 12.59
CA GLU A 82 7.97 -16.08 12.62
C GLU A 82 6.47 -16.25 12.91
N GLU A 83 5.94 -15.49 13.87
CA GLU A 83 4.49 -15.45 14.15
C GLU A 83 3.69 -14.99 12.92
N GLY A 84 4.24 -14.04 12.15
CA GLY A 84 3.63 -13.59 10.90
C GLY A 84 3.61 -14.64 9.80
N GLU A 85 4.69 -15.40 9.65
CA GLU A 85 4.78 -16.49 8.68
C GLU A 85 3.85 -17.66 9.04
N ALA A 86 3.78 -18.02 10.32
CA ALA A 86 2.84 -19.02 10.82
C ALA A 86 1.38 -18.59 10.59
N ALA A 87 1.06 -17.32 10.89
CA ALA A 87 -0.28 -16.77 10.65
C ALA A 87 -0.62 -16.72 9.15
N LEU A 88 0.36 -16.49 8.29
CA LEU A 88 0.18 -16.55 6.84
C LEU A 88 -0.19 -17.97 6.39
N ASP A 89 0.51 -18.99 6.88
CA ASP A 89 0.26 -20.38 6.52
C ASP A 89 -1.10 -20.89 7.03
N GLU A 90 -1.46 -20.52 8.26
CA GLU A 90 -2.78 -20.82 8.83
C GLU A 90 -3.88 -20.13 8.02
N PHE A 91 -3.73 -18.83 7.74
CA PHE A 91 -4.68 -18.06 6.95
C PHE A 91 -4.87 -18.65 5.55
N ALA A 92 -3.79 -18.95 4.85
CA ALA A 92 -3.85 -19.55 3.52
C ALA A 92 -4.53 -20.92 3.53
N SER A 93 -4.29 -21.75 4.56
CA SER A 93 -4.95 -23.05 4.73
C SER A 93 -6.45 -22.91 4.98
N ASN A 94 -6.85 -21.94 5.81
CA ASN A 94 -8.26 -21.62 6.05
C ASN A 94 -8.96 -21.14 4.78
N VAL A 95 -8.32 -20.26 4.01
CA VAL A 95 -8.84 -19.79 2.70
C VAL A 95 -9.03 -20.95 1.73
N LYS A 96 -8.06 -21.86 1.60
CA LYS A 96 -8.18 -23.07 0.76
C LYS A 96 -9.36 -23.95 1.18
N THR A 97 -9.53 -24.15 2.48
CA THR A 97 -10.67 -24.92 3.02
C THR A 97 -12.01 -24.28 2.66
N ILE A 98 -12.11 -22.95 2.72
CA ILE A 98 -13.32 -22.20 2.33
C ILE A 98 -13.57 -22.36 0.83
N ILE A 99 -12.53 -22.25 0.01
CA ILE A 99 -12.60 -22.40 -1.44
C ILE A 99 -13.13 -23.78 -1.83
N GLU A 100 -12.55 -24.85 -1.27
CA GLU A 100 -12.95 -26.24 -1.55
C GLU A 100 -14.39 -26.51 -1.08
N ARG A 101 -14.74 -26.06 0.13
CA ARG A 101 -16.08 -26.26 0.72
C ARG A 101 -17.19 -25.64 -0.12
N HIS A 102 -16.93 -24.46 -0.71
CA HIS A 102 -17.94 -23.69 -1.43
C HIS A 102 -17.78 -23.74 -2.95
N GLY A 103 -16.78 -24.44 -3.49
CA GLY A 103 -16.50 -24.50 -4.92
C GLY A 103 -16.18 -23.13 -5.52
N ILE A 104 -15.38 -22.32 -4.82
CA ILE A 104 -15.11 -20.92 -5.20
C ILE A 104 -13.99 -20.85 -6.24
N GLU A 105 -14.25 -20.20 -7.36
CA GLU A 105 -13.23 -19.92 -8.37
C GLU A 105 -12.73 -18.47 -8.34
N ASP A 106 -13.62 -17.53 -8.00
CA ASP A 106 -13.31 -16.10 -7.97
C ASP A 106 -13.06 -15.63 -6.53
N ILE A 107 -11.84 -15.12 -6.31
CA ILE A 107 -11.37 -14.64 -5.02
C ILE A 107 -11.05 -13.15 -5.16
N TYR A 108 -11.63 -12.35 -4.28
CA TYR A 108 -11.50 -10.91 -4.25
C TYR A 108 -10.80 -10.48 -2.97
N ASN A 109 -10.00 -9.43 -3.05
CA ASN A 109 -9.55 -8.71 -1.87
C ASN A 109 -9.88 -7.23 -2.03
N ALA A 110 -10.37 -6.65 -0.95
CA ALA A 110 -10.60 -5.23 -0.83
C ALA A 110 -10.01 -4.70 0.46
N ASP A 111 -9.55 -3.46 0.41
CA ASP A 111 -8.92 -2.80 1.55
C ASP A 111 -9.04 -1.27 1.44
N GLN A 112 -9.17 -0.61 2.58
CA GLN A 112 -9.25 0.84 2.67
C GLN A 112 -7.88 1.48 2.88
N THR A 113 -7.67 2.61 2.21
CA THR A 113 -6.46 3.40 2.40
C THR A 113 -6.76 4.90 2.45
N GLY A 114 -6.07 5.59 3.36
CA GLY A 114 -6.12 7.05 3.44
C GLY A 114 -5.31 7.70 2.32
N ILE A 115 -5.96 8.60 1.58
CA ILE A 115 -5.37 9.46 0.55
C ILE A 115 -5.35 10.88 1.09
N ASN A 116 -4.17 11.41 1.35
CA ASN A 116 -4.01 12.74 1.92
C ASN A 116 -4.11 13.80 0.82
N TYR A 117 -4.63 14.98 1.15
CA TYR A 117 -4.60 16.13 0.25
C TYR A 117 -3.17 16.67 0.07
N GLU A 118 -2.36 16.63 1.14
CA GLU A 118 -0.97 17.07 1.11
C GLU A 118 -0.02 15.91 1.46
N TYR A 119 0.98 15.66 0.59
CA TYR A 119 2.06 14.70 0.84
C TYR A 119 3.37 15.43 1.20
N LEU A 120 3.36 16.15 2.32
CA LEU A 120 4.53 16.90 2.79
C LEU A 120 5.67 15.96 3.24
N PRO A 121 6.92 16.20 2.80
CA PRO A 121 8.05 15.42 3.25
C PRO A 121 8.41 15.75 4.72
N LYS A 122 8.89 14.76 5.46
CA LYS A 122 9.34 14.94 6.85
C LYS A 122 10.70 15.64 6.96
N GLU A 123 11.45 15.67 5.87
CA GLU A 123 12.78 16.24 5.77
C GLU A 123 12.80 17.20 4.58
N THR A 124 13.54 18.30 4.70
CA THR A 124 13.69 19.28 3.63
C THR A 124 15.13 19.80 3.59
N ILE A 125 15.54 20.31 2.44
CA ILE A 125 16.86 20.91 2.26
C ILE A 125 16.85 22.30 2.91
N ASN A 126 17.78 22.53 3.83
CA ASN A 126 17.99 23.83 4.46
C ASN A 126 19.48 24.05 4.75
N SER A 127 19.85 25.28 5.06
CA SER A 127 21.20 25.67 5.42
C SER A 127 21.74 24.87 6.62
N LYS A 128 23.00 24.46 6.52
CA LYS A 128 23.68 23.70 7.57
C LYS A 128 23.71 24.49 8.88
N GLY A 129 23.23 23.88 9.97
CA GLY A 129 23.21 24.51 11.30
C GLY A 129 21.93 25.26 11.65
N SER A 130 20.93 25.29 10.76
CA SER A 130 19.61 25.86 11.06
C SER A 130 18.92 25.08 12.19
N LYS A 131 18.58 25.78 13.27
CA LYS A 131 17.89 25.20 14.45
C LYS A 131 16.39 25.03 14.24
N THR A 132 15.79 25.81 13.33
CA THR A 132 14.37 25.79 13.01
C THR A 132 14.21 25.79 11.49
N VAL A 133 13.40 24.88 10.98
CA VAL A 133 13.11 24.73 9.55
C VAL A 133 11.61 24.84 9.35
N TRP A 134 11.16 25.89 8.65
CA TRP A 134 9.75 26.13 8.37
C TRP A 134 9.37 25.54 7.02
N ILE A 135 8.32 24.73 7.00
CA ILE A 135 7.72 24.18 5.76
C ILE A 135 6.35 24.83 5.60
N LYS A 136 6.09 25.42 4.43
CA LYS A 136 4.75 25.94 4.10
C LYS A 136 3.81 24.76 3.84
N CYS A 137 2.66 24.80 4.49
CA CYS A 137 1.55 23.86 4.36
C CYS A 137 0.31 24.66 3.98
N ALA A 138 -0.61 24.06 3.22
CA ALA A 138 -1.84 24.75 2.81
C ALA A 138 -2.96 24.69 3.87
N GLY A 139 -2.69 24.03 5.02
CA GLY A 139 -3.61 23.89 6.14
C GLY A 139 -4.42 22.58 6.10
N HIS A 140 -4.18 21.72 5.11
CA HIS A 140 -4.92 20.48 4.88
C HIS A 140 -4.06 19.22 5.12
N GLU A 141 -2.95 19.33 5.86
CA GLU A 141 -2.04 18.21 6.18
C GLU A 141 -2.75 16.98 6.80
N LYS A 142 -3.85 17.23 7.54
CA LYS A 142 -4.65 16.18 8.19
C LYS A 142 -5.89 15.77 7.40
N ASP A 143 -6.24 16.51 6.35
CA ASP A 143 -7.39 16.20 5.53
C ASP A 143 -7.04 15.06 4.57
N ARG A 144 -7.98 14.12 4.47
CA ARG A 144 -7.83 12.92 3.67
C ARG A 144 -9.18 12.47 3.14
N MET A 145 -9.17 11.79 2.00
CA MET A 145 -10.25 10.89 1.61
C MET A 145 -9.87 9.45 1.98
N THR A 146 -10.87 8.59 2.16
CA THR A 146 -10.66 7.15 2.25
C THR A 146 -11.00 6.52 0.92
N ALA A 147 -10.08 5.74 0.33
CA ALA A 147 -10.32 4.97 -0.88
C ALA A 147 -10.36 3.48 -0.54
N MET A 148 -11.41 2.77 -0.94
CA MET A 148 -11.50 1.32 -0.92
C MET A 148 -11.15 0.80 -2.32
N VAL A 149 -10.08 0.01 -2.40
CA VAL A 149 -9.68 -0.70 -3.62
C VAL A 149 -10.31 -2.09 -3.64
N LEU A 150 -10.57 -2.63 -4.83
CA LEU A 150 -11.08 -4.00 -5.01
C LEU A 150 -10.44 -4.62 -6.25
N ALA A 151 -9.85 -5.80 -6.10
CA ALA A 151 -9.36 -6.59 -7.22
C ALA A 151 -9.55 -8.09 -7.00
N ASP A 152 -9.54 -8.86 -8.08
CA ASP A 152 -9.62 -10.32 -8.06
C ASP A 152 -8.25 -11.00 -8.20
N SER A 153 -8.20 -12.29 -7.87
CA SER A 153 -7.01 -13.14 -7.98
C SER A 153 -6.51 -13.32 -9.42
N LYS A 154 -7.36 -13.05 -10.42
CA LYS A 154 -7.02 -13.07 -11.84
C LYS A 154 -6.35 -11.76 -12.27
N GLY A 155 -6.31 -10.74 -11.42
CA GLY A 155 -5.67 -9.45 -11.66
C GLY A 155 -6.60 -8.38 -12.23
N THR A 156 -7.91 -8.63 -12.27
CA THR A 156 -8.92 -7.63 -12.65
C THR A 156 -9.09 -6.64 -11.52
N LYS A 157 -9.05 -5.35 -11.86
CA LYS A 157 -9.33 -4.25 -10.95
C LYS A 157 -10.77 -3.79 -11.13
N TYR A 158 -11.41 -3.41 -10.04
CA TYR A 158 -12.78 -2.93 -10.03
C TYR A 158 -12.84 -1.44 -9.65
N PRO A 159 -13.96 -0.76 -9.94
CA PRO A 159 -14.13 0.64 -9.61
C PRO A 159 -13.90 0.93 -8.11
N LEU A 160 -13.26 2.05 -7.81
CA LEU A 160 -12.97 2.47 -6.44
C LEU A 160 -14.23 2.93 -5.71
N PHE A 161 -14.24 2.79 -4.39
CA PHE A 161 -15.16 3.52 -3.52
C PHE A 161 -14.39 4.61 -2.76
N LEU A 162 -14.76 5.87 -2.95
CA LEU A 162 -14.12 7.03 -2.34
C LEU A 162 -15.05 7.64 -1.30
N VAL A 163 -14.53 7.90 -0.10
CA VAL A 163 -15.26 8.56 0.99
C VAL A 163 -14.58 9.87 1.31
N LEU A 164 -15.27 10.98 1.04
CA LEU A 164 -14.80 12.32 1.30
C LEU A 164 -15.48 12.92 2.52
N LYS A 165 -14.80 13.91 3.09
CA LYS A 165 -15.38 14.72 4.15
C LYS A 165 -16.49 15.60 3.57
N SER A 166 -17.68 15.51 4.13
CA SER A 166 -18.86 16.30 3.76
C SER A 166 -19.53 16.84 5.01
N GLN A 167 -19.95 18.11 4.97
CA GLN A 167 -20.65 18.71 6.11
C GLN A 167 -22.09 18.21 6.16
N GLN A 168 -22.50 17.70 7.33
CA GLN A 168 -23.88 17.27 7.54
C GLN A 168 -24.80 18.49 7.69
N SER A 169 -25.98 18.43 7.06
CA SER A 169 -27.04 19.42 7.28
C SER A 169 -27.53 19.39 8.73
N LYS A 170 -28.00 20.53 9.23
CA LYS A 170 -28.66 20.61 10.55
C LYS A 170 -30.14 20.23 10.50
N ILE A 171 -30.71 20.11 9.29
CA ILE A 171 -32.13 19.80 9.06
C ILE A 171 -32.26 18.30 8.79
N LYS A 172 -33.03 17.58 9.63
CA LYS A 172 -33.12 16.11 9.62
C LYS A 172 -33.61 15.55 8.29
N GLU A 173 -34.61 16.18 7.69
CA GLU A 173 -35.19 15.77 6.41
C GLU A 173 -34.16 15.90 5.29
N VAL A 174 -33.36 16.97 5.30
CA VAL A 174 -32.26 17.18 4.35
C VAL A 174 -31.13 16.18 4.59
N VAL A 175 -30.85 15.80 5.84
CA VAL A 175 -29.88 14.74 6.14
C VAL A 175 -30.32 13.42 5.52
N GLN A 176 -31.58 13.03 5.72
CA GLN A 176 -32.09 11.78 5.16
C GLN A 176 -32.09 11.79 3.62
N ASP A 177 -32.52 12.89 3.01
CA ASP A 177 -32.49 13.08 1.56
C ASP A 177 -31.06 13.00 1.01
N ASN A 178 -30.10 13.68 1.66
CA ASN A 178 -28.69 13.63 1.24
C ASN A 178 -28.11 12.21 1.34
N LEU A 179 -28.41 11.47 2.42
CA LEU A 179 -27.93 10.11 2.60
C LEU A 179 -28.52 9.13 1.58
N THR A 180 -29.79 9.33 1.21
CA THR A 180 -30.52 8.42 0.32
C THR A 180 -30.21 8.70 -1.15
N ASN A 181 -30.19 9.98 -1.54
CA ASN A 181 -30.20 10.38 -2.94
C ASN A 181 -28.90 11.06 -3.41
N ARG A 182 -28.04 11.49 -2.47
CA ARG A 182 -26.83 12.27 -2.79
C ARG A 182 -25.57 11.73 -2.11
N ASN A 183 -25.57 10.45 -1.75
CA ASN A 183 -24.46 9.76 -1.09
C ASN A 183 -23.85 10.52 0.10
N GLY A 184 -24.64 11.30 0.85
CA GLY A 184 -24.19 12.11 1.98
C GLY A 184 -23.61 13.49 1.65
N PHE A 185 -23.74 13.96 0.40
CA PHE A 185 -23.40 15.32 -0.02
C PHE A 185 -24.60 16.26 -0.02
N GLY A 186 -24.35 17.54 0.25
CA GLY A 186 -25.35 18.59 0.05
C GLY A 186 -25.56 18.90 -1.43
N ARG A 187 -26.68 19.54 -1.77
CA ARG A 187 -27.11 19.81 -3.15
C ARG A 187 -26.06 20.50 -4.03
N GLN A 188 -25.30 21.47 -3.49
CA GLN A 188 -24.28 22.19 -4.24
C GLN A 188 -23.10 21.27 -4.61
N VAL A 189 -22.55 20.58 -3.62
CA VAL A 189 -21.42 19.66 -3.82
C VAL A 189 -21.82 18.46 -4.68
N TRP A 190 -23.09 18.04 -4.62
CA TRP A 190 -23.57 16.89 -5.40
C TRP A 190 -23.40 17.08 -6.91
N GLN A 191 -23.51 18.29 -7.44
CA GLN A 191 -23.30 18.57 -8.87
C GLN A 191 -21.86 18.22 -9.29
N ASP A 192 -20.86 18.61 -8.48
CA ASP A 192 -19.46 18.23 -8.70
C ASP A 192 -19.27 16.70 -8.65
N ILE A 193 -20.01 16.03 -7.77
CA ILE A 193 -19.91 14.57 -7.58
C ILE A 193 -20.54 13.82 -8.75
N GLU A 194 -21.65 14.30 -9.29
CA GLU A 194 -22.28 13.76 -10.50
C GLU A 194 -21.31 13.85 -11.68
N GLU A 195 -20.68 15.01 -11.88
CA GLU A 195 -19.66 15.18 -12.93
C GLU A 195 -18.48 14.21 -12.74
N LEU A 196 -18.01 14.02 -11.50
CA LEU A 196 -16.94 13.05 -11.21
C LEU A 196 -17.36 11.60 -11.47
N HIS A 197 -18.64 11.24 -11.27
CA HIS A 197 -19.16 9.91 -11.62
C HIS A 197 -19.29 9.69 -13.13
N GLU A 198 -19.43 10.76 -13.92
CA GLU A 198 -19.40 10.68 -15.38
C GLU A 198 -17.98 10.50 -15.90
N ARG A 199 -17.00 11.17 -15.27
CA ARG A 199 -15.58 11.11 -15.65
C ARG A 199 -14.89 9.81 -15.24
N HIS A 200 -15.28 9.23 -14.10
CA HIS A 200 -14.62 8.06 -13.54
C HIS A 200 -15.61 6.98 -13.11
N PRO A 201 -15.22 5.70 -13.20
CA PRO A 201 -16.07 4.61 -12.74
C PRO A 201 -16.22 4.57 -11.21
N SER A 202 -15.35 5.27 -10.47
CA SER A 202 -15.37 5.30 -9.00
C SER A 202 -16.68 5.81 -8.43
N ARG A 203 -17.13 5.22 -7.32
CA ARG A 203 -18.29 5.69 -6.57
C ARG A 203 -17.87 6.51 -5.37
N ILE A 204 -18.52 7.66 -5.22
CA ILE A 204 -18.11 8.67 -4.26
C ILE A 204 -19.21 8.90 -3.22
N PHE A 205 -18.82 8.84 -1.94
CA PHE A 205 -19.65 9.02 -0.77
C PHE A 205 -19.08 10.12 0.13
N GLY A 206 -19.95 10.77 0.88
CA GLY A 206 -19.65 11.88 1.76
C GLY A 206 -20.12 11.60 3.17
N ASN A 207 -19.27 11.86 4.17
CA ASN A 207 -19.70 11.93 5.57
C ASN A 207 -18.80 12.88 6.38
N PRO A 208 -19.19 13.29 7.60
CA PRO A 208 -18.42 14.27 8.38
C PRO A 208 -17.00 13.88 8.75
N THR A 209 -16.68 12.58 8.71
CA THR A 209 -15.43 12.04 9.23
C THR A 209 -14.50 11.54 8.11
N ALA A 210 -15.02 11.38 6.88
CA ALA A 210 -14.37 10.69 5.76
C ALA A 210 -14.00 9.23 6.05
N TRP A 211 -14.69 8.56 6.97
CA TRP A 211 -14.44 7.15 7.32
C TRP A 211 -15.44 6.19 6.71
N TRP A 212 -15.02 4.94 6.56
CA TRP A 212 -15.88 3.84 6.16
C TRP A 212 -16.88 3.47 7.26
N ASN A 213 -18.08 3.00 6.88
CA ASN A 213 -19.12 2.53 7.80
C ASN A 213 -19.95 1.40 7.16
N SER A 214 -20.84 0.77 7.94
CA SER A 214 -21.60 -0.41 7.49
C SER A 214 -22.57 -0.10 6.35
N THR A 215 -23.15 1.10 6.31
CA THR A 215 -23.99 1.53 5.18
C THR A 215 -23.19 1.57 3.87
N ILE A 216 -21.95 2.06 3.91
CA ILE A 216 -21.06 2.07 2.75
C ILE A 216 -20.61 0.64 2.41
N SER A 217 -20.41 -0.25 3.39
CA SER A 217 -20.16 -1.69 3.14
C SER A 217 -21.29 -2.35 2.35
N ILE A 218 -22.56 -2.08 2.71
CA ILE A 218 -23.72 -2.59 1.96
C ILE A 218 -23.76 -1.97 0.55
N ALA A 219 -23.52 -0.67 0.41
CA ALA A 219 -23.48 -0.02 -0.90
C ALA A 219 -22.37 -0.58 -1.81
N PHE A 220 -21.20 -0.88 -1.23
CA PHE A 220 -20.09 -1.54 -1.90
C PHE A 220 -20.47 -2.94 -2.39
N LEU A 221 -21.06 -3.77 -1.52
CA LEU A 221 -21.53 -5.11 -1.92
C LEU A 221 -22.62 -5.03 -2.98
N THR A 222 -23.56 -4.09 -2.84
CA THR A 222 -24.63 -3.85 -3.81
C THR A 222 -24.06 -3.51 -5.18
N TYR A 223 -23.10 -2.60 -5.25
CA TYR A 223 -22.54 -2.15 -6.51
C TYR A 223 -21.71 -3.23 -7.20
N HIS A 224 -20.83 -3.91 -6.47
CA HIS A 224 -19.92 -4.89 -7.08
C HIS A 224 -20.53 -6.28 -7.25
N PHE A 225 -21.44 -6.68 -6.37
CA PHE A 225 -21.95 -8.06 -6.31
C PHE A 225 -23.47 -8.16 -6.32
N GLY A 226 -24.21 -7.05 -6.29
CA GLY A 226 -25.69 -7.05 -6.21
C GLY A 226 -26.40 -7.79 -7.35
N HIS A 227 -25.73 -7.98 -8.49
CA HIS A 227 -26.22 -8.75 -9.64
C HIS A 227 -26.17 -10.27 -9.43
N ARG A 228 -25.51 -10.77 -8.37
CA ARG A 228 -25.27 -12.21 -8.11
C ARG A 228 -26.38 -12.89 -7.30
N GLN A 229 -27.59 -12.36 -7.33
CA GLN A 229 -28.72 -12.90 -6.56
C GLN A 229 -29.30 -14.16 -7.23
N GLY A 230 -29.74 -15.14 -6.42
CA GLY A 230 -30.39 -16.37 -6.89
C GLY A 230 -29.77 -17.65 -6.32
N GLN A 231 -30.45 -18.78 -6.52
CA GLN A 231 -30.08 -20.07 -5.90
C GLN A 231 -29.01 -20.86 -6.67
N ASN A 232 -28.76 -20.54 -7.95
CA ASN A 232 -27.83 -21.27 -8.82
C ASN A 232 -26.61 -20.44 -9.22
N VAL A 233 -26.25 -19.44 -8.42
CA VAL A 233 -25.07 -18.60 -8.65
C VAL A 233 -23.92 -19.16 -7.82
N THR A 234 -22.77 -19.41 -8.46
CA THR A 234 -21.56 -19.88 -7.76
C THR A 234 -21.11 -18.82 -6.75
N LYS A 235 -20.68 -19.28 -5.58
CA LYS A 235 -20.21 -18.39 -4.51
C LYS A 235 -18.86 -17.80 -4.89
N VAL A 236 -18.61 -16.57 -4.44
CA VAL A 236 -17.30 -15.91 -4.53
C VAL A 236 -16.76 -15.64 -3.14
N LEU A 237 -15.43 -15.54 -3.02
CA LEU A 237 -14.78 -15.21 -1.76
C LEU A 237 -14.36 -13.74 -1.76
N LEU A 238 -14.78 -12.97 -0.76
CA LEU A 238 -14.28 -11.62 -0.51
C LEU A 238 -13.48 -11.59 0.78
N LEU A 239 -12.21 -11.21 0.64
CA LEU A 239 -11.27 -11.04 1.74
C LEU A 239 -11.28 -9.58 2.21
N TRP A 240 -11.67 -9.36 3.47
CA TRP A 240 -11.72 -8.06 4.14
C TRP A 240 -10.91 -8.06 5.44
N ASP A 241 -10.38 -6.90 5.82
CA ASP A 241 -9.76 -6.70 7.13
C ASP A 241 -10.81 -6.82 8.25
N ASP A 242 -10.39 -7.02 9.51
CA ASP A 242 -11.32 -7.25 10.63
C ASP A 242 -12.02 -5.96 11.12
N PHE A 243 -12.17 -4.95 10.26
CA PHE A 243 -12.90 -3.75 10.62
C PHE A 243 -14.38 -4.07 10.87
N SER A 244 -14.90 -3.66 12.03
CA SER A 244 -16.23 -4.07 12.50
C SER A 244 -17.38 -3.72 11.53
N ALA A 245 -17.25 -2.62 10.78
CA ALA A 245 -18.24 -2.21 9.80
C ALA A 245 -18.39 -3.17 8.60
N HIS A 246 -17.46 -4.10 8.41
CA HIS A 246 -17.50 -5.13 7.37
C HIS A 246 -18.27 -6.38 7.80
N PHE A 247 -18.54 -6.54 9.10
CA PHE A 247 -19.10 -7.76 9.67
C PHE A 247 -20.28 -7.50 10.62
N THR A 248 -20.99 -6.39 10.43
CA THR A 248 -22.29 -6.21 11.10
C THR A 248 -23.30 -7.21 10.54
N ASP A 249 -24.30 -7.61 11.32
CA ASP A 249 -25.30 -8.61 10.93
C ASP A 249 -25.93 -8.29 9.55
N ASP A 250 -26.29 -7.03 9.31
CA ASP A 250 -26.86 -6.59 8.02
C ASP A 250 -25.89 -6.78 6.84
N VAL A 251 -24.59 -6.58 7.05
CA VAL A 251 -23.58 -6.72 6.00
C VAL A 251 -23.35 -8.19 5.69
N VAL A 252 -23.26 -9.03 6.72
CA VAL A 252 -23.13 -10.49 6.58
C VAL A 252 -24.36 -11.08 5.88
N ALA A 253 -25.57 -10.68 6.32
CA ALA A 253 -26.81 -11.11 5.70
C ALA A 253 -26.92 -10.65 4.24
N TYR A 254 -26.50 -9.42 3.93
CA TYR A 254 -26.48 -8.93 2.55
C TYR A 254 -25.46 -9.69 1.69
N ALA A 255 -24.26 -9.95 2.19
CA ALA A 255 -23.24 -10.72 1.48
C ALA A 255 -23.74 -12.13 1.12
N ASP A 256 -24.38 -12.83 2.06
CA ASP A 256 -24.97 -14.14 1.79
C ASP A 256 -26.08 -14.08 0.72
N LYS A 257 -26.95 -13.06 0.79
CA LYS A 257 -27.99 -12.81 -0.23
C LYS A 257 -27.40 -12.65 -1.64
N VAL A 258 -26.21 -12.09 -1.78
CA VAL A 258 -25.53 -11.91 -3.07
C VAL A 258 -24.47 -12.98 -3.36
N ASN A 259 -24.53 -14.13 -2.67
CA ASN A 259 -23.63 -15.26 -2.86
C ASN A 259 -22.14 -14.90 -2.69
N VAL A 260 -21.84 -13.99 -1.77
CA VAL A 260 -20.47 -13.60 -1.38
C VAL A 260 -20.17 -14.21 -0.02
N VAL A 261 -19.16 -15.08 0.04
CA VAL A 261 -18.56 -15.57 1.28
C VAL A 261 -17.54 -14.55 1.76
N LEU A 262 -17.72 -14.03 2.97
CA LEU A 262 -16.76 -13.13 3.59
C LEU A 262 -15.73 -13.92 4.38
N ALA A 263 -14.45 -13.59 4.23
CA ALA A 263 -13.40 -14.10 5.11
C ALA A 263 -12.55 -12.95 5.65
N LYS A 264 -12.21 -13.06 6.94
CA LYS A 264 -11.45 -12.07 7.69
C LYS A 264 -9.95 -12.26 7.47
N ILE A 265 -9.26 -11.17 7.19
CA ILE A 265 -7.81 -11.10 7.33
C ILE A 265 -7.45 -11.04 8.83
N PRO A 266 -6.44 -11.79 9.30
CA PRO A 266 -5.98 -11.71 10.68
C PRO A 266 -5.55 -10.27 11.04
N PRO A 267 -6.13 -9.64 12.09
CA PRO A 267 -5.96 -8.21 12.39
C PRO A 267 -4.50 -7.76 12.56
N THR A 268 -3.68 -8.61 13.17
CA THR A 268 -2.26 -8.31 13.47
C THR A 268 -1.34 -8.51 12.27
N PHE A 269 -1.81 -9.25 11.26
CA PHE A 269 -0.97 -9.78 10.18
C PHE A 269 -1.42 -9.30 8.80
N THR A 270 -2.18 -8.20 8.70
CA THR A 270 -2.60 -7.61 7.41
C THR A 270 -1.42 -7.38 6.47
N TRP A 271 -0.28 -6.93 7.00
CA TRP A 271 0.94 -6.67 6.23
C TRP A 271 1.52 -7.89 5.48
N ILE A 272 1.13 -9.11 5.84
CA ILE A 272 1.54 -10.37 5.17
C ILE A 272 0.36 -11.15 4.60
N CYS A 273 -0.81 -11.09 5.22
CA CYS A 273 -2.00 -11.85 4.82
C CYS A 273 -2.94 -11.09 3.87
N GLN A 274 -2.82 -9.76 3.74
CA GLN A 274 -3.70 -8.94 2.90
C GLN A 274 -3.05 -8.59 1.55
N PRO A 275 -3.58 -9.09 0.41
CA PRO A 275 -3.03 -8.81 -0.93
C PRO A 275 -2.82 -7.32 -1.23
N ALA A 276 -3.80 -6.49 -0.87
CA ALA A 276 -3.75 -5.05 -1.05
C ALA A 276 -2.57 -4.38 -0.33
N ASP A 277 -2.37 -4.68 0.96
CA ASP A 277 -1.27 -4.13 1.75
C ASP A 277 0.10 -4.64 1.27
N VAL A 278 0.16 -5.93 0.91
CA VAL A 278 1.39 -6.60 0.51
C VAL A 278 1.92 -6.07 -0.82
N ALA A 279 1.05 -5.69 -1.76
CA ALA A 279 1.48 -5.39 -3.13
C ALA A 279 0.91 -4.10 -3.75
N TRP A 280 -0.31 -3.67 -3.42
CA TRP A 280 -1.01 -2.63 -4.19
C TRP A 280 -0.85 -1.23 -3.57
N MET A 281 -0.93 -1.14 -2.24
CA MET A 281 -0.96 0.15 -1.53
C MET A 281 0.34 0.95 -1.66
N LYS A 282 1.49 0.26 -1.68
CA LYS A 282 2.80 0.91 -1.82
C LYS A 282 2.95 1.63 -3.17
N PRO A 283 2.80 0.96 -4.35
CA PRO A 283 2.90 1.63 -5.63
C PRO A 283 1.80 2.68 -5.85
N LEU A 284 0.57 2.44 -5.38
CA LEU A 284 -0.51 3.43 -5.43
C LEU A 284 -0.10 4.73 -4.72
N LYS A 285 0.39 4.64 -3.47
CA LYS A 285 0.86 5.81 -2.72
C LYS A 285 2.14 6.43 -3.31
N ALA A 286 2.95 5.67 -4.04
CA ALA A 286 4.11 6.23 -4.73
C ALA A 286 3.67 7.10 -5.92
N TYR A 287 2.66 6.68 -6.67
CA TYR A 287 2.05 7.47 -7.74
C TYR A 287 1.50 8.80 -7.20
N LEU A 288 0.70 8.75 -6.13
CA LEU A 288 0.08 9.95 -5.54
C LEU A 288 1.11 10.96 -5.04
N ARG A 289 2.20 10.49 -4.42
CA ARG A 289 3.31 11.37 -4.02
C ARG A 289 3.96 12.07 -5.21
N ARG A 290 4.07 11.39 -6.36
CA ARG A 290 4.59 12.00 -7.58
C ARG A 290 3.64 13.06 -8.13
N GLN A 291 2.33 12.82 -8.09
CA GLN A 291 1.35 13.84 -8.50
C GLN A 291 1.38 15.06 -7.60
N TRP A 292 1.50 14.87 -6.28
CA TRP A 292 1.71 15.98 -5.35
C TRP A 292 2.98 16.81 -5.68
N VAL A 293 4.09 16.16 -6.07
CA VAL A 293 5.30 16.86 -6.51
C VAL A 293 5.06 17.66 -7.79
N ASN A 294 4.31 17.10 -8.76
CA ASN A 294 3.96 17.82 -9.98
C ASN A 294 3.07 19.03 -9.70
N HIS A 295 2.07 18.87 -8.84
CA HIS A 295 1.22 19.96 -8.35
C HIS A 295 2.05 21.08 -7.73
N LEU A 296 2.95 20.73 -6.81
CA LEU A 296 3.84 21.69 -6.16
C LEU A 296 4.72 22.44 -7.17
N ARG A 297 5.21 21.77 -8.23
CA ARG A 297 5.98 22.41 -9.30
C ARG A 297 5.13 23.43 -10.06
N ASN A 298 3.90 23.08 -10.42
CA ASN A 298 2.97 23.98 -11.12
C ASN A 298 2.64 25.20 -10.26
N GLU A 299 2.36 25.01 -8.97
CA GLU A 299 2.12 26.12 -8.02
C GLU A 299 3.32 27.05 -7.92
N ILE A 300 4.55 26.50 -7.89
CA ILE A 300 5.79 27.29 -7.87
C ILE A 300 5.92 28.10 -9.16
N ASP A 301 5.70 27.49 -10.32
CA ASP A 301 5.83 28.16 -11.61
C ASP A 301 4.79 29.28 -11.77
N ASN A 302 3.53 29.03 -11.42
CA ASN A 302 2.46 30.04 -11.45
C ASN A 302 2.73 31.22 -10.50
N SER A 303 3.46 30.98 -9.41
CA SER A 303 3.79 32.04 -8.45
C SER A 303 4.86 33.03 -8.94
N LYS A 304 5.63 32.66 -9.97
CA LYS A 304 6.67 33.54 -10.54
C LYS A 304 6.08 34.75 -11.25
N ASP A 305 4.86 34.62 -11.76
CA ASP A 305 4.15 35.70 -12.47
C ASP A 305 3.31 36.58 -11.53
N SER A 306 3.28 36.25 -10.23
CA SER A 306 2.48 36.94 -9.22
C SER A 306 3.33 37.94 -8.42
N GLN A 307 2.92 39.21 -8.31
CA GLN A 307 3.49 40.12 -7.31
C GLN A 307 2.97 39.73 -5.91
N GLY A 308 3.70 38.86 -5.20
CA GLY A 308 3.35 38.47 -3.83
C GLY A 308 4.19 37.32 -3.26
N THR A 309 4.01 37.03 -1.98
CA THR A 309 4.64 35.87 -1.34
C THR A 309 3.96 34.58 -1.78
N PHE A 310 4.75 33.57 -2.18
CA PHE A 310 4.25 32.23 -2.53
C PHE A 310 3.26 31.68 -1.49
N LYS A 311 2.08 31.24 -1.94
CA LYS A 311 1.07 30.57 -1.12
C LYS A 311 0.73 29.24 -1.75
N LEU A 312 1.14 28.15 -1.10
CA LEU A 312 0.79 26.79 -1.52
C LEU A 312 -0.71 26.55 -1.32
N ARG A 313 -1.39 26.06 -2.36
CA ARG A 313 -2.78 25.57 -2.29
C ARG A 313 -2.77 24.03 -2.33
N PRO A 314 -3.66 23.36 -1.59
CA PRO A 314 -3.80 21.92 -1.74
C PRO A 314 -4.46 21.63 -3.10
N PRO A 315 -4.31 20.40 -3.65
CA PRO A 315 -5.14 19.98 -4.76
C PRO A 315 -6.60 20.06 -4.35
N ASP A 316 -7.46 20.40 -5.30
CA ASP A 316 -8.90 20.37 -5.05
C ASP A 316 -9.46 18.94 -5.11
N ARG A 317 -10.79 18.84 -4.96
CA ARG A 317 -11.48 17.54 -4.99
C ARG A 317 -11.34 16.84 -6.33
N PHE A 318 -11.47 17.57 -7.43
CA PHE A 318 -11.41 17.00 -8.78
C PHE A 318 -10.01 16.45 -9.03
N GLU A 319 -8.99 17.24 -8.75
CA GLU A 319 -7.59 16.82 -8.89
C GLU A 319 -7.30 15.55 -8.08
N LEU A 320 -7.74 15.51 -6.81
CA LEU A 320 -7.45 14.36 -5.95
C LEU A 320 -8.20 13.10 -6.37
N VAL A 321 -9.44 13.23 -6.88
CA VAL A 321 -10.24 12.12 -7.43
C VAL A 321 -9.66 11.61 -8.75
N GLU A 322 -9.20 12.50 -9.63
CA GLU A 322 -8.48 12.13 -10.84
C GLU A 322 -7.20 11.37 -10.49
N TRP A 323 -6.38 11.90 -9.57
CA TRP A 323 -5.12 11.27 -9.21
C TRP A 323 -5.27 9.87 -8.62
N VAL A 324 -6.31 9.63 -7.80
CA VAL A 324 -6.52 8.30 -7.20
C VAL A 324 -7.04 7.29 -8.22
N ASN A 325 -7.90 7.70 -9.15
CA ASN A 325 -8.35 6.84 -10.25
C ASN A 325 -7.18 6.50 -11.18
N ASP A 326 -6.40 7.49 -11.61
CA ASP A 326 -5.20 7.27 -12.42
C ASP A 326 -4.16 6.37 -11.71
N ALA A 327 -3.97 6.59 -10.40
CA ALA A 327 -3.06 5.76 -9.62
C ALA A 327 -3.49 4.30 -9.63
N TRP A 328 -4.80 4.05 -9.45
CA TRP A 328 -5.36 2.70 -9.49
C TRP A 328 -5.26 2.08 -10.88
N ASP A 329 -5.60 2.82 -11.93
CA ASP A 329 -5.54 2.39 -13.31
C ASP A 329 -4.11 2.09 -13.78
N SER A 330 -3.12 2.82 -13.27
CA SER A 330 -1.70 2.58 -13.57
C SER A 330 -1.13 1.28 -12.99
N LEU A 331 -1.79 0.67 -11.99
CA LEU A 331 -1.29 -0.59 -11.40
C LEU A 331 -1.42 -1.74 -12.40
N SER A 332 -0.30 -2.42 -12.67
CA SER A 332 -0.29 -3.56 -13.59
C SER A 332 -1.06 -4.77 -13.05
N LYS A 333 -1.63 -5.58 -13.95
CA LYS A 333 -2.21 -6.89 -13.63
C LYS A 333 -1.25 -7.76 -12.81
N LYS A 334 0.04 -7.75 -13.16
CA LYS A 334 1.11 -8.46 -12.45
C LYS A 334 1.24 -8.01 -10.99
N THR A 335 1.14 -6.71 -10.72
CA THR A 335 1.14 -6.16 -9.36
C THR A 335 -0.03 -6.72 -8.55
N ILE A 336 -1.23 -6.74 -9.15
CA ILE A 336 -2.44 -7.26 -8.49
C ILE A 336 -2.28 -8.72 -8.11
N VAL A 337 -1.99 -9.57 -9.10
CA VAL A 337 -1.79 -11.03 -8.93
C VAL A 337 -0.67 -11.32 -7.93
N SER A 338 0.41 -10.53 -7.92
CA SER A 338 1.51 -10.72 -6.98
C SER A 338 1.10 -10.55 -5.51
N GLY A 339 0.05 -9.77 -5.22
CA GLY A 339 -0.51 -9.65 -3.87
C GLY A 339 -1.06 -10.99 -3.39
N PHE A 340 -1.94 -11.59 -4.19
CA PHE A 340 -2.54 -12.90 -3.87
C PHE A 340 -1.51 -14.02 -3.77
N ALA A 341 -0.52 -14.04 -4.67
CA ALA A 341 0.54 -15.04 -4.66
C ALA A 341 1.43 -14.94 -3.40
N LYS A 342 1.82 -13.72 -3.01
CA LYS A 342 2.59 -13.50 -1.77
C LYS A 342 1.83 -13.87 -0.50
N CYS A 343 0.51 -13.76 -0.53
CA CYS A 343 -0.36 -14.21 0.55
C CYS A 343 -0.68 -15.72 0.49
N LYS A 344 -0.02 -16.49 -0.40
CA LYS A 344 -0.22 -17.94 -0.58
C LYS A 344 -1.67 -18.35 -0.92
N ILE A 345 -2.47 -17.41 -1.42
CA ILE A 345 -3.88 -17.63 -1.82
C ILE A 345 -3.94 -18.31 -3.19
N ILE A 346 -3.03 -17.96 -4.10
CA ILE A 346 -2.85 -18.57 -5.41
C ILE A 346 -1.40 -18.99 -5.62
N GLU A 347 -1.17 -19.90 -6.56
CA GLU A 347 0.19 -20.30 -6.93
C GLU A 347 0.95 -19.17 -7.63
N ALA A 348 2.25 -19.08 -7.37
CA ALA A 348 3.10 -18.12 -8.05
C ALA A 348 3.27 -18.53 -9.52
N THR A 349 2.93 -17.62 -10.44
CA THR A 349 3.22 -17.82 -11.86
C THR A 349 4.73 -17.72 -12.09
N HIS A 350 5.40 -18.86 -12.25
CA HIS A 350 6.77 -18.89 -12.75
C HIS A 350 6.78 -18.42 -14.21
N PRO A 351 7.60 -17.43 -14.59
CA PRO A 351 7.82 -17.15 -16.01
C PRO A 351 8.49 -18.38 -16.62
N GLN A 352 7.82 -19.05 -17.56
CA GLN A 352 8.48 -20.02 -18.40
C GLN A 352 9.51 -19.27 -19.25
N THR A 353 10.78 -19.57 -19.04
CA THR A 353 11.86 -19.24 -19.97
C THR A 353 11.59 -20.03 -21.25
N THR A 354 11.06 -19.37 -22.27
CA THR A 354 11.07 -19.88 -23.64
C THR A 354 12.51 -19.83 -24.14
N GLU A 355 13.20 -20.96 -24.09
CA GLU A 355 14.40 -21.19 -24.89
C GLU A 355 13.98 -21.19 -26.36
N HIS A 356 14.29 -20.10 -27.08
CA HIS A 356 14.24 -20.07 -28.53
C HIS A 356 15.40 -20.93 -29.06
N VAL A 357 15.07 -22.14 -29.51
CA VAL A 357 15.93 -22.92 -30.40
C VAL A 357 15.78 -22.32 -31.80
N GLU A 358 16.77 -21.54 -32.24
CA GLU A 358 16.88 -21.11 -33.64
C GLU A 358 17.26 -22.32 -34.50
N GLY A 359 16.27 -22.91 -35.15
CA GLY A 359 16.47 -23.82 -36.28
C GLY A 359 16.78 -23.02 -37.55
N HIS A 360 18.03 -23.07 -38.00
CA HIS A 360 18.43 -22.62 -39.33
C HIS A 360 17.81 -23.55 -40.39
N HIS A 361 16.86 -23.04 -41.18
CA HIS A 361 16.54 -23.59 -42.50
C HIS A 361 16.64 -22.46 -43.52
N GLY A 362 17.68 -22.55 -44.35
CA GLY A 362 17.94 -21.65 -45.46
C GLY A 362 16.87 -21.82 -46.54
N HIS A 363 16.37 -20.69 -47.00
CA HIS A 363 15.39 -20.58 -48.06
C HIS A 363 16.08 -20.67 -49.42
N ASP A 364 15.34 -21.30 -50.33
CA ASP A 364 15.60 -21.56 -51.74
C ASP A 364 16.01 -20.32 -52.55
N HIS A 365 16.82 -20.55 -53.59
CA HIS A 365 16.93 -19.63 -54.72
C HIS A 365 16.88 -20.40 -56.04
N ASP A 366 15.81 -20.11 -56.77
CA ASP A 366 15.54 -20.11 -58.22
C ASP A 366 16.50 -20.77 -59.21
N GLY A 367 15.89 -21.51 -60.13
CA GLY A 367 16.52 -21.91 -61.40
C GLY A 367 15.58 -22.73 -62.27
N HIS A 368 14.53 -22.11 -62.82
CA HIS A 368 13.69 -22.73 -63.85
C HIS A 368 14.11 -22.20 -65.23
N ASP A 369 14.94 -22.97 -65.93
CA ASP A 369 15.20 -22.79 -67.37
C ASP A 369 14.55 -23.94 -68.14
N GLN A 370 13.93 -23.55 -69.26
CA GLN A 370 13.21 -24.40 -70.20
C GLN A 370 14.18 -25.20 -71.07
N HIS A 371 13.89 -26.48 -71.31
CA HIS A 371 14.10 -27.12 -72.61
C HIS A 371 13.23 -28.39 -72.70
N GLY A 372 12.41 -28.45 -73.75
CA GLY A 372 11.60 -29.63 -74.05
C GLY A 372 12.42 -30.75 -74.69
N ASN A 373 11.89 -31.98 -74.62
CA ASN A 373 11.79 -32.83 -75.80
C ASN A 373 10.79 -33.98 -75.55
N ASP A 374 10.02 -34.29 -76.57
CA ASP A 374 9.16 -35.46 -76.70
C ASP A 374 9.96 -36.77 -76.61
N ASN A 375 9.40 -37.80 -75.96
CA ASN A 375 9.29 -39.12 -76.60
C ASN A 375 8.36 -40.11 -75.87
N HIS A 376 7.74 -40.93 -76.72
CA HIS A 376 6.70 -41.94 -76.51
C HIS A 376 7.01 -43.09 -75.52
N PRO A 377 5.97 -43.88 -75.14
CA PRO A 377 6.05 -44.94 -74.14
C PRO A 377 6.45 -46.30 -74.74
N ASN A 378 7.05 -47.17 -73.93
CA ASN A 378 6.96 -48.63 -74.05
C ASN A 378 7.54 -49.32 -72.81
N GLY A 379 6.79 -50.28 -72.25
CA GLY A 379 7.29 -51.29 -71.31
C GLY A 379 6.69 -51.21 -69.91
#